data_AF-A0ABD4SJF7-F1
#
_entry.id   AF-A0ABD4SJF7-F1
#
_cell.length_a   1.000
_cell.length_b   1.000
_cell.length_c   1.000
_cell.angle_alpha   90.00
_cell.angle_beta   90.00
_cell.angle_gamma   90.00
#
_symmetry.space_group_name_H-M   'P 1'
#
loop_
_entity.id
_entity.type
_entity.pdbx_description
1 polymer ?
#
loop_
_entity_poly.entity_id
_entity_poly.type
_entity_poly.pdbx_seq_one_letter_code
_entity_poly.pdbx_strand_id
1 'polypeptide(L)'
;MTKNLYVDINVLQTVPSSNINRDDTGAPKTAFYGGVTRARVSSQSWKRAVRKAFAEDGANIGTRTKRVTQMLAAKLQDLDASLDEDAAMSKAIDALKEGGIKTNKDNETGALLMVSPGQVAKLASYVLENETLDKKEVKKILMEGNSLDLALFGRMVADNPELNVDASAQVAHAISTHEIIPEYDYFTALDDLQEKEKSGAALIQTTQYDSATLYRYANINMAELSYNLGDEDAIEGALTFVKDFALSMPTGKQNSFANKTLPNYLMVTVRDDTPVNLVSAFESPVVAKAGEGYVENSVKKLENEYKDALQFVDQPLATVAVGKYETTVGEQAGNLQDLLDKLQDVLKKAVENEDFNN
;
A
#
# COMPACT_ATOMS: atom_id res chain seq x y z
N MET A 1 -20.66 -13.70 17.21
CA MET A 1 -19.44 -13.38 16.45
C MET A 1 -18.93 -12.09 17.03
N THR A 2 -17.66 -12.00 17.38
CA THR A 2 -17.04 -10.72 17.72
C THR A 2 -17.20 -9.81 16.51
N LYS A 3 -17.85 -8.66 16.69
CA LYS A 3 -18.09 -7.73 15.58
C LYS A 3 -16.77 -7.08 15.23
N ASN A 4 -16.41 -7.12 13.96
CA ASN A 4 -15.21 -6.48 13.47
C ASN A 4 -15.58 -5.39 12.47
N LEU A 5 -14.87 -4.27 12.52
CA LEU A 5 -15.13 -3.12 11.67
C LEU A 5 -14.18 -3.15 10.46
N TYR A 6 -14.77 -3.11 9.27
CA TYR A 6 -14.04 -3.10 8.00
C TYR A 6 -14.25 -1.79 7.26
N VAL A 7 -13.19 -1.28 6.64
CA VAL A 7 -13.22 -0.12 5.75
C VAL A 7 -12.84 -0.57 4.34
N ASP A 8 -13.83 -0.70 3.46
CA ASP A 8 -13.63 -1.08 2.06
C ASP A 8 -13.42 0.17 1.20
N ILE A 9 -12.38 0.17 0.37
CA ILE A 9 -11.94 1.31 -0.43
C ILE A 9 -11.95 0.93 -1.91
N ASN A 10 -12.89 1.49 -2.65
CA ASN A 10 -13.09 1.24 -4.07
C ASN A 10 -12.69 2.48 -4.87
N VAL A 11 -11.74 2.34 -5.79
CA VAL A 11 -11.22 3.46 -6.60
C VAL A 11 -11.31 3.13 -8.08
N LEU A 12 -11.86 4.07 -8.86
CA LEU A 12 -11.76 4.07 -10.32
C LEU A 12 -10.84 5.21 -10.75
N GLN A 13 -9.78 4.87 -11.48
CA GLN A 13 -8.76 5.83 -11.90
C GLN A 13 -8.33 5.55 -13.33
N THR A 14 -8.52 6.53 -14.20
CA THR A 14 -7.95 6.51 -15.55
C THR A 14 -6.45 6.82 -15.49
N VAL A 15 -5.68 6.00 -16.19
CA VAL A 15 -4.25 6.18 -16.43
C VAL A 15 -4.05 6.36 -17.94
N PRO A 16 -3.31 7.39 -18.39
CA PRO A 16 -3.05 7.61 -19.82
C PRO A 16 -2.10 6.54 -20.36
N SER A 17 -1.74 6.64 -21.64
CA SER A 17 -0.68 5.84 -22.27
C SER A 17 0.55 5.82 -21.36
N SER A 18 0.86 4.66 -20.80
CA SER A 18 1.87 4.54 -19.76
C SER A 18 2.37 3.11 -19.54
N ASN A 19 3.43 2.99 -18.75
CA ASN A 19 3.95 1.72 -18.27
C ASN A 19 4.33 1.82 -16.78
N ILE A 20 3.29 2.01 -15.94
CA ILE A 20 3.44 2.24 -14.49
C ILE A 20 3.93 1.01 -13.73
N ASN A 21 3.70 -0.20 -14.25
CA ASN A 21 4.17 -1.43 -13.66
C ASN A 21 4.44 -2.52 -14.71
N ARG A 22 5.71 -2.91 -14.84
CA ARG A 22 6.21 -3.84 -15.85
C ARG A 22 6.73 -5.16 -15.30
N ASP A 23 6.76 -6.17 -16.15
CA ASP A 23 7.43 -7.44 -15.92
C ASP A 23 8.95 -7.36 -16.22
N ASP A 24 9.61 -8.50 -16.21
CA ASP A 24 11.04 -8.68 -16.47
C ASP A 24 11.43 -8.43 -17.94
N THR A 25 10.47 -8.53 -18.87
CA THR A 25 10.66 -8.19 -20.29
C THR A 25 10.49 -6.69 -20.58
N GLY A 26 9.98 -5.94 -19.61
CA GLY A 26 9.70 -4.52 -19.73
C GLY A 26 8.28 -4.19 -20.21
N ALA A 27 7.45 -5.19 -20.49
CA ALA A 27 6.06 -5.01 -20.88
C ALA A 27 5.17 -4.65 -19.68
N PRO A 28 4.11 -3.83 -19.86
CA PRO A 28 3.09 -3.64 -18.83
C PRO A 28 2.54 -4.98 -18.36
N LYS A 29 2.37 -5.14 -17.04
CA LYS A 29 1.79 -6.36 -16.49
C LYS A 29 0.32 -6.45 -16.89
N THR A 30 -0.10 -7.64 -17.31
CA THR A 30 -1.50 -7.92 -17.65
C THR A 30 -2.12 -8.96 -16.71
N ALA A 31 -3.43 -9.14 -16.84
CA ALA A 31 -4.20 -10.22 -16.25
C ALA A 31 -5.29 -10.69 -17.24
N PHE A 32 -5.64 -11.96 -17.22
CA PHE A 32 -6.81 -12.45 -17.94
C PHE A 32 -8.01 -12.47 -16.98
N TYR A 33 -9.06 -11.71 -17.30
CA TYR A 33 -10.26 -11.62 -16.45
C TYR A 33 -11.50 -11.35 -17.30
N GLY A 34 -12.53 -12.19 -17.13
CA GLY A 34 -13.77 -12.05 -17.87
C GLY A 34 -13.64 -12.32 -19.37
N GLY A 35 -12.75 -13.25 -19.75
CA GLY A 35 -12.54 -13.63 -21.15
C GLY A 35 -11.66 -12.67 -21.96
N VAL A 36 -11.15 -11.58 -21.38
CA VAL A 36 -10.33 -10.58 -22.09
C VAL A 36 -9.05 -10.21 -21.32
N THR A 37 -8.09 -9.62 -22.02
CA THR A 37 -6.83 -9.14 -21.43
C THR A 37 -7.05 -7.79 -20.75
N ARG A 38 -6.61 -7.68 -19.49
CA ARG A 38 -6.70 -6.47 -18.66
C ARG A 38 -5.31 -5.92 -18.35
N ALA A 39 -5.19 -4.59 -18.26
CA ALA A 39 -4.03 -4.00 -17.60
C ALA A 39 -4.04 -4.46 -16.14
N ARG A 40 -2.86 -4.71 -15.56
CA ARG A 40 -2.72 -5.09 -14.15
C ARG A 40 -1.61 -4.28 -13.51
N VAL A 41 -1.92 -3.60 -12.41
CA VAL A 41 -0.92 -3.01 -11.53
C VAL A 41 -0.81 -3.86 -10.28
N SER A 42 0.42 -4.25 -9.95
CA SER A 42 0.66 -5.16 -8.85
C SER A 42 0.41 -4.51 -7.49
N SER A 43 -0.21 -5.25 -6.56
CA SER A 43 -0.54 -4.72 -5.22
C SER A 43 0.71 -4.21 -4.50
N GLN A 44 1.86 -4.89 -4.65
CA GLN A 44 3.14 -4.44 -4.10
C GLN A 44 3.63 -3.10 -4.67
N SER A 45 3.31 -2.81 -5.93
CA SER A 45 3.64 -1.53 -6.57
C SER A 45 2.83 -0.41 -5.92
N TRP A 46 1.56 -0.70 -5.63
CA TRP A 46 0.67 0.22 -4.95
C TRP A 46 1.00 0.41 -3.47
N LYS A 47 1.20 -0.68 -2.72
CA LYS A 47 1.66 -0.63 -1.33
C LYS A 47 2.94 0.21 -1.21
N ARG A 48 3.91 0.05 -2.14
CA ARG A 48 5.11 0.88 -2.14
C ARG A 48 4.84 2.37 -2.40
N ALA A 49 3.91 2.70 -3.30
CA ALA A 49 3.55 4.09 -3.57
C ALA A 49 2.90 4.74 -2.35
N VAL A 50 1.98 4.04 -1.70
CA VAL A 50 1.34 4.48 -0.44
C VAL A 50 2.36 4.69 0.67
N ARG A 51 3.28 3.74 0.88
CA ARG A 51 4.34 3.89 1.90
C ARG A 51 5.22 5.11 1.70
N LYS A 52 5.43 5.53 0.45
CA LYS A 52 6.17 6.77 0.17
C LYS A 52 5.35 8.01 0.49
N ALA A 53 4.06 8.00 0.15
CA ALA A 53 3.14 9.08 0.50
C ALA A 53 3.05 9.26 2.03
N PHE A 54 2.98 8.17 2.80
CA PHE A 54 3.06 8.22 4.27
C PHE A 54 4.29 8.99 4.77
N ALA A 55 5.47 8.72 4.19
CA ALA A 55 6.69 9.42 4.58
C ALA A 55 6.69 10.90 4.16
N GLU A 56 6.11 11.23 3.00
CA GLU A 56 5.95 12.61 2.52
C GLU A 56 4.98 13.41 3.41
N ASP A 57 3.97 12.76 3.97
CA ASP A 57 3.02 13.32 4.95
C ASP A 57 3.57 13.36 6.39
N GLY A 58 4.80 12.90 6.62
CA GLY A 58 5.46 12.92 7.92
C GLY A 58 5.10 11.76 8.86
N ALA A 59 4.38 10.74 8.38
CA ALA A 59 4.12 9.55 9.17
C ALA A 59 5.41 8.74 9.38
N ASN A 60 5.53 8.13 10.57
CA ASN A 60 6.63 7.21 10.85
C ASN A 60 6.47 5.94 10.01
N ILE A 61 7.43 5.67 9.13
CA ILE A 61 7.45 4.46 8.29
C ILE A 61 8.58 3.51 8.66
N GLY A 62 8.33 2.22 8.48
CA GLY A 62 9.31 1.16 8.70
C GLY A 62 10.39 1.14 7.63
N THR A 63 11.60 0.73 8.04
CA THR A 63 12.71 0.48 7.11
C THR A 63 12.75 -1.00 6.78
N ARG A 64 12.71 -1.33 5.48
CA ARG A 64 12.89 -2.70 5.00
C ARG A 64 14.33 -2.90 4.54
N THR A 65 15.14 -3.59 5.35
CA THR A 65 16.58 -3.71 5.09
C THR A 65 17.13 -5.05 5.61
N LYS A 66 18.30 -5.46 5.10
CA LYS A 66 19.11 -6.49 5.74
C LYS A 66 20.09 -5.91 6.77
N ARG A 67 20.25 -4.59 6.76
CA ARG A 67 21.22 -3.85 7.58
C ARG A 67 20.64 -3.35 8.90
N VAL A 68 19.89 -4.22 9.58
CA VAL A 68 19.19 -3.86 10.82
C VAL A 68 20.19 -3.66 11.96
N THR A 69 21.26 -4.46 12.00
CA THR A 69 22.36 -4.31 12.96
C THR A 69 23.03 -2.95 12.83
N GLN A 70 23.39 -2.52 11.61
CA GLN A 70 24.03 -1.22 11.39
C GLN A 70 23.08 -0.07 11.75
N MET A 71 21.79 -0.21 11.44
CA MET A 71 20.79 0.79 11.81
C MET A 71 20.60 0.89 13.33
N LEU A 72 20.61 -0.24 14.05
CA LEU A 72 20.54 -0.26 15.51
C LEU A 72 21.82 0.27 16.15
N ALA A 73 23.00 -0.08 15.61
CA ALA A 73 24.29 0.43 16.07
C ALA A 73 24.40 1.94 15.91
N ALA A 74 24.00 2.49 14.76
CA ALA A 74 23.91 3.93 14.57
C ALA A 74 22.98 4.58 15.61
N LYS A 75 21.82 3.96 15.88
CA LYS A 75 20.90 4.48 16.89
C LYS A 75 21.47 4.42 18.32
N LEU A 76 22.26 3.41 18.64
CA LEU A 76 22.97 3.31 19.93
C LEU A 76 23.97 4.45 20.07
N GLN A 77 24.75 4.76 19.03
CA GLN A 77 25.71 5.86 19.04
C GLN A 77 25.05 7.24 19.09
N ASP A 78 23.88 7.40 18.46
CA ASP A 78 23.07 8.62 18.57
C ASP A 78 22.59 8.88 20.01
N LEU A 79 22.33 7.81 20.78
CA LEU A 79 21.88 7.90 22.17
C LEU A 79 23.05 7.97 23.17
N ASP A 80 24.17 7.33 22.86
CA ASP A 80 25.40 7.35 23.66
C ASP A 80 26.62 7.51 22.76
N ALA A 81 27.06 8.76 22.60
CA ALA A 81 28.20 9.13 21.77
C ALA A 81 29.56 8.62 22.30
N SER A 82 29.60 8.01 23.49
CA SER A 82 30.81 7.40 24.02
C SER A 82 31.08 5.99 23.47
N LEU A 83 30.08 5.36 22.85
CA LEU A 83 30.23 4.06 22.21
C LEU A 83 31.00 4.16 20.90
N ASP A 84 32.12 3.46 20.84
CA ASP A 84 32.81 3.22 19.57
C ASP A 84 31.98 2.30 18.65
N GLU A 85 32.35 2.30 17.37
CA GLU A 85 31.62 1.58 16.31
C GLU A 85 31.56 0.07 16.55
N ASP A 86 32.67 -0.52 17.03
CA ASP A 86 32.78 -1.96 17.28
C ASP A 86 31.89 -2.38 18.47
N ALA A 87 31.88 -1.59 19.55
CA ALA A 87 31.04 -1.82 20.71
C ALA A 87 29.56 -1.68 20.37
N ALA A 88 29.18 -0.64 19.61
CA ALA A 88 27.81 -0.44 19.17
C ALA A 88 27.33 -1.59 18.26
N MET A 89 28.18 -2.02 17.33
CA MET A 89 27.89 -3.16 16.45
C MET A 89 27.75 -4.47 17.22
N SER A 90 28.65 -4.75 18.18
CA SER A 90 28.57 -5.94 19.02
C SER A 90 27.26 -5.97 19.80
N LYS A 91 26.90 -4.85 20.47
CA LYS A 91 25.64 -4.73 21.21
C LYS A 91 24.42 -4.93 20.31
N ALA A 92 24.43 -4.37 19.10
CA ALA A 92 23.34 -4.52 18.14
C ALA A 92 23.17 -5.98 17.65
N ILE A 93 24.28 -6.69 17.40
CA ILE A 93 24.26 -8.11 17.02
C ILE A 93 23.70 -8.97 18.15
N ASP A 94 24.16 -8.73 19.39
CA ASP A 94 23.69 -9.47 20.56
C ASP A 94 22.19 -9.24 20.79
N ALA A 95 21.70 -8.02 20.63
CA ALA A 95 20.28 -7.70 20.73
C ALA A 95 19.42 -8.44 19.70
N LEU A 96 19.82 -8.45 18.43
CA LEU A 96 19.08 -9.19 17.38
C LEU A 96 19.12 -10.70 17.61
N LYS A 97 20.27 -11.22 18.04
CA LYS A 97 20.44 -12.63 18.36
C LYS A 97 19.53 -13.06 19.51
N GLU A 98 19.39 -12.24 20.55
CA GLU A 98 18.48 -12.49 21.66
C GLU A 98 17.01 -12.45 21.21
N GLY A 99 16.68 -11.55 20.28
CA GLY A 99 15.40 -11.54 19.57
C GLY A 99 15.16 -12.75 18.66
N GLY A 100 16.15 -13.63 18.46
CA GLY A 100 16.06 -14.81 17.61
C GLY A 100 16.31 -14.54 16.12
N ILE A 101 16.91 -13.40 15.78
CA ILE A 101 17.25 -13.01 14.40
C ILE A 101 18.73 -13.30 14.15
N LYS A 102 19.03 -14.08 13.10
CA LYS A 102 20.40 -14.45 12.77
C LYS A 102 21.03 -13.44 11.82
N THR A 103 22.33 -13.20 12.00
CA THR A 103 23.15 -12.34 11.15
C THR A 103 24.25 -13.15 10.44
N ASN A 104 24.70 -12.65 9.29
CA ASN A 104 25.79 -13.24 8.50
C ASN A 104 27.15 -12.60 8.85
N LYS A 105 28.20 -12.94 8.09
CA LYS A 105 29.56 -12.41 8.30
C LYS A 105 29.70 -10.91 8.05
N ASP A 106 28.79 -10.33 7.27
CA ASP A 106 28.72 -8.90 6.98
C ASP A 106 27.82 -8.17 8.00
N ASN A 107 27.45 -8.85 9.09
CA ASN A 107 26.49 -8.43 10.10
C ASN A 107 25.08 -8.17 9.57
N GLU A 108 24.75 -8.62 8.37
CA GLU A 108 23.40 -8.46 7.78
C GLU A 108 22.48 -9.61 8.17
N THR A 109 21.17 -9.35 8.29
CA THR A 109 20.17 -10.40 8.51
C THR A 109 20.03 -11.30 7.27
N GLY A 110 19.68 -12.57 7.48
CA GLY A 110 19.54 -13.55 6.39
C GLY A 110 18.51 -13.16 5.33
N ALA A 111 17.41 -12.53 5.76
CA ALA A 111 16.33 -12.02 4.92
C ALA A 111 16.08 -10.53 5.16
N LEU A 112 15.31 -9.89 4.26
CA LEU A 112 14.84 -8.52 4.46
C LEU A 112 13.91 -8.46 5.67
N LEU A 113 14.25 -7.65 6.66
CA LEU A 113 13.41 -7.41 7.82
C LEU A 113 12.78 -6.01 7.71
N MET A 114 11.51 -5.91 8.06
CA MET A 114 10.84 -4.62 8.28
C MET A 114 10.94 -4.26 9.75
N VAL A 115 11.45 -3.07 10.05
CA VAL A 115 11.61 -2.58 11.43
C VAL A 115 11.14 -1.15 11.51
N SER A 116 10.32 -0.87 12.52
CA SER A 116 9.76 0.45 12.74
C SER A 116 10.74 1.34 13.51
N PRO A 117 10.77 2.66 13.26
CA PRO A 117 11.64 3.58 14.01
C PRO A 117 11.44 3.49 15.54
N GLY A 118 10.19 3.32 15.98
CA GLY A 118 9.84 3.13 17.39
C GLY A 118 10.45 1.85 18.00
N GLN A 119 10.42 0.73 17.28
CA GLN A 119 11.06 -0.52 17.69
C GLN A 119 12.57 -0.35 17.87
N VAL A 120 13.23 0.31 16.91
CA VAL A 120 14.68 0.54 16.94
C VAL A 120 15.07 1.46 18.09
N ALA A 121 14.32 2.54 18.31
CA ALA A 121 14.57 3.47 19.40
C ALA A 121 14.40 2.80 20.77
N LYS A 122 13.29 2.08 21.00
CA LYS A 122 13.04 1.33 22.24
C LYS A 122 14.10 0.26 22.48
N LEU A 123 14.49 -0.48 21.43
CA LEU A 123 15.50 -1.52 21.56
C LEU A 123 16.88 -0.93 21.87
N ALA A 124 17.24 0.20 21.25
CA ALA A 124 18.48 0.88 21.54
C ALA A 124 18.54 1.36 23.01
N SER A 125 17.49 2.01 23.51
CA SER A 125 17.40 2.42 24.92
C SER A 125 17.50 1.22 25.87
N TYR A 126 16.77 0.14 25.59
CA TYR A 126 16.82 -1.09 26.40
C TYR A 126 18.23 -1.69 26.48
N VAL A 127 18.95 -1.71 25.35
CA VAL A 127 20.32 -2.23 25.26
C VAL A 127 21.34 -1.36 26.00
N LEU A 128 21.08 -0.05 26.16
CA LEU A 128 21.95 0.84 26.94
C LEU A 128 21.68 0.74 28.45
N GLU A 129 20.43 0.51 28.85
CA GLU A 129 20.01 0.46 30.25
C GLU A 129 20.28 -0.88 30.93
N ASN A 130 20.56 -1.94 30.18
CA ASN A 130 20.67 -3.30 30.70
C ASN A 130 22.00 -3.96 30.29
N GLU A 131 22.78 -4.43 31.26
CA GLU A 131 24.00 -5.20 31.01
C GLU A 131 23.71 -6.59 30.42
N THR A 132 22.57 -7.18 30.79
CA THR A 132 22.09 -8.48 30.30
C THR A 132 20.74 -8.33 29.64
N LEU A 133 20.61 -8.80 28.40
CA LEU A 133 19.36 -8.70 27.63
C LEU A 133 18.42 -9.87 27.94
N ASP A 134 17.17 -9.59 28.26
CA ASP A 134 16.14 -10.61 28.42
C ASP A 134 15.43 -10.92 27.09
N LYS A 135 15.37 -12.21 26.75
CA LYS A 135 14.73 -12.71 25.53
C LYS A 135 13.30 -12.23 25.33
N LYS A 136 12.50 -12.24 26.39
CA LYS A 136 11.07 -11.93 26.30
C LYS A 136 10.89 -10.44 26.08
N GLU A 137 11.66 -9.61 26.78
CA GLU A 137 11.56 -8.16 26.64
C GLU A 137 12.04 -7.69 25.26
N VAL A 138 13.15 -8.23 24.73
CA VAL A 138 13.60 -7.92 23.37
C VAL A 138 12.51 -8.26 22.33
N LYS A 139 11.90 -9.43 22.44
CA LYS A 139 10.80 -9.83 21.55
C LYS A 139 9.59 -8.93 21.67
N LYS A 140 9.22 -8.56 22.89
CA LYS A 140 8.10 -7.64 23.16
C LYS A 140 8.36 -6.27 22.54
N ILE A 141 9.56 -5.70 22.72
CA ILE A 141 9.96 -4.43 22.09
C ILE A 141 9.86 -4.51 20.56
N LEU A 142 10.26 -5.64 19.97
CA LEU A 142 10.17 -5.86 18.52
C LEU A 142 8.73 -6.07 18.02
N MET A 143 7.77 -6.31 18.91
CA MET A 143 6.34 -6.48 18.60
C MET A 143 5.51 -5.22 18.90
N GLU A 144 6.00 -4.35 19.78
CA GLU A 144 5.39 -3.07 20.12
C GLU A 144 5.98 -1.90 19.28
N GLY A 145 5.28 -0.76 19.23
CA GLY A 145 5.79 0.43 18.53
C GLY A 145 5.86 0.25 17.01
N ASN A 146 4.89 -0.47 16.45
CA ASN A 146 4.72 -0.68 15.03
C ASN A 146 4.46 0.68 14.33
N SER A 147 5.10 0.86 13.18
CA SER A 147 4.81 1.97 12.28
C SER A 147 3.53 1.70 11.49
N LEU A 148 2.87 2.74 11.00
CA LEU A 148 1.61 2.64 10.25
C LEU A 148 1.71 1.63 9.09
N ASP A 149 2.79 1.67 8.31
CA ASP A 149 3.00 0.76 7.19
C ASP A 149 3.26 -0.70 7.61
N LEU A 150 3.87 -0.92 8.78
CA LEU A 150 4.09 -2.25 9.33
C LEU A 150 2.76 -2.82 9.86
N ALA A 151 1.96 -2.01 10.57
CA ALA A 151 0.63 -2.39 11.03
C ALA A 151 -0.34 -2.70 9.87
N LEU A 152 -0.28 -1.91 8.79
CA LEU A 152 -1.13 -2.12 7.60
C LEU A 152 -0.70 -3.33 6.78
N PHE A 153 0.59 -3.52 6.53
CA PHE A 153 1.07 -4.51 5.56
C PHE A 153 1.75 -5.74 6.15
N GLY A 154 1.91 -5.76 7.48
CA GLY A 154 2.48 -6.87 8.24
C GLY A 154 3.98 -7.03 8.06
N ARG A 155 4.51 -8.00 8.81
CA ARG A 155 5.90 -8.42 8.76
C ARG A 155 5.98 -9.94 8.90
N MET A 156 6.80 -10.57 8.07
CA MET A 156 7.16 -11.97 8.20
C MET A 156 8.65 -12.11 8.54
N VAL A 157 8.96 -12.90 9.58
CA VAL A 157 10.32 -13.19 10.05
C VAL A 157 10.52 -14.69 10.07
N ALA A 158 11.12 -15.24 9.02
CA ALA A 158 11.28 -16.69 8.88
C ALA A 158 12.14 -17.32 9.99
N ASP A 159 13.15 -16.60 10.49
CA ASP A 159 14.03 -17.08 11.56
C ASP A 159 13.32 -17.20 12.92
N ASN A 160 12.30 -16.37 13.15
CA ASN A 160 11.52 -16.36 14.39
C ASN A 160 10.07 -15.91 14.12
N PRO A 161 9.14 -16.85 13.87
CA PRO A 161 7.74 -16.54 13.58
C PRO A 161 7.00 -15.80 14.69
N GLU A 162 7.49 -15.80 15.93
CA GLU A 162 6.90 -15.01 17.03
C GLU A 162 7.04 -13.50 16.82
N LEU A 163 7.91 -13.07 15.89
CA LEU A 163 8.07 -11.67 15.49
C LEU A 163 7.22 -11.29 14.28
N ASN A 164 6.35 -12.19 13.80
CA ASN A 164 5.43 -11.87 12.74
C ASN A 164 4.40 -10.86 13.23
N VAL A 165 4.10 -9.87 12.39
CA VAL A 165 3.01 -8.93 12.63
C VAL A 165 1.98 -9.15 11.52
N ASP A 166 0.75 -9.45 11.92
CA ASP A 166 -0.34 -9.67 10.99
C ASP A 166 -0.77 -8.36 10.34
N ALA A 167 -1.08 -8.42 9.05
CA ALA A 167 -1.44 -7.25 8.27
C ALA A 167 -2.90 -6.90 8.51
N SER A 168 -3.17 -5.65 8.90
CA SER A 168 -4.55 -5.15 9.01
C SER A 168 -5.17 -4.75 7.67
N ALA A 169 -4.40 -4.60 6.59
CA ALA A 169 -4.91 -4.18 5.28
C ALA A 169 -4.70 -5.21 4.16
N GLN A 170 -5.77 -5.50 3.44
CA GLN A 170 -5.73 -6.30 2.21
C GLN A 170 -5.76 -5.35 1.01
N VAL A 171 -4.82 -5.51 0.07
CA VAL A 171 -4.75 -4.67 -1.14
C VAL A 171 -4.75 -5.58 -2.37
N ALA A 172 -5.77 -5.42 -3.21
CA ALA A 172 -5.89 -6.20 -4.43
C ALA A 172 -4.90 -5.72 -5.51
N HIS A 173 -4.64 -6.61 -6.48
CA HIS A 173 -4.11 -6.16 -7.76
C HIS A 173 -5.14 -5.26 -8.44
N ALA A 174 -4.71 -4.08 -8.90
CA ALA A 174 -5.59 -3.23 -9.69
C ALA A 174 -5.67 -3.78 -11.11
N ILE A 175 -6.88 -3.85 -11.68
CA ILE A 175 -7.11 -4.33 -13.05
C ILE A 175 -7.93 -3.32 -13.84
N SER A 176 -7.80 -3.31 -15.17
CA SER A 176 -8.66 -2.46 -16.01
C SER A 176 -10.11 -2.94 -16.03
N THR A 177 -11.05 -1.99 -16.00
CA THR A 177 -12.49 -2.27 -16.07
C THR A 177 -12.96 -2.71 -17.47
N HIS A 178 -12.12 -2.48 -18.48
CA HIS A 178 -12.31 -2.87 -19.87
C HIS A 178 -11.12 -3.69 -20.41
N GLU A 179 -11.27 -4.30 -21.58
CA GLU A 179 -10.16 -4.91 -22.32
C GLU A 179 -9.12 -3.85 -22.69
N ILE A 180 -7.84 -4.23 -22.64
CA ILE A 180 -6.74 -3.40 -23.13
C ILE A 180 -6.19 -3.95 -24.44
N ILE A 181 -5.67 -3.03 -25.26
CA ILE A 181 -4.89 -3.37 -26.44
C ILE A 181 -3.47 -2.87 -26.17
N PRO A 182 -2.48 -3.76 -26.04
CA PRO A 182 -1.09 -3.35 -25.88
C PRO A 182 -0.60 -2.54 -27.09
N GLU A 183 0.05 -1.42 -26.83
CA GLU A 183 0.65 -0.55 -27.84
C GLU A 183 2.17 -0.60 -27.75
N TYR A 184 2.84 -0.26 -28.85
CA TYR A 184 4.29 -0.35 -29.00
C TYR A 184 4.85 1.00 -29.46
N ASP A 185 5.78 1.55 -28.70
CA ASP A 185 6.53 2.75 -29.05
C ASP A 185 7.90 2.35 -29.58
N TYR A 186 8.16 2.64 -30.85
CA TYR A 186 9.46 2.43 -31.49
C TYR A 186 10.23 3.74 -31.45
N PHE A 187 11.32 3.78 -30.67
CA PHE A 187 12.10 4.99 -30.48
C PHE A 187 13.59 4.76 -30.79
N THR A 188 14.24 5.84 -31.19
CA THR A 188 15.66 5.85 -31.51
C THR A 188 16.42 6.82 -30.61
N ALA A 189 17.69 6.54 -30.37
CA ALA A 189 18.62 7.53 -29.85
C ALA A 189 19.67 7.82 -30.92
N LEU A 190 19.95 9.10 -31.13
CA LEU A 190 20.99 9.57 -32.05
C LEU A 190 22.26 9.86 -31.26
N ASP A 191 23.41 9.74 -31.93
CA ASP A 191 24.68 10.21 -31.40
C ASP A 191 24.96 11.60 -31.99
N ASP A 192 24.95 12.62 -31.12
CA ASP A 192 25.13 14.02 -31.51
C ASP A 192 26.53 14.30 -32.10
N LEU A 193 27.52 13.44 -31.85
CA LEU A 193 28.89 13.56 -32.38
C LEU A 193 29.13 12.70 -33.63
N GLN A 194 28.10 11.99 -34.12
CA GLN A 194 28.22 11.11 -35.27
C GLN A 194 28.54 11.89 -36.56
N GLU A 195 29.48 11.38 -37.35
CA GLU A 195 29.86 11.94 -38.64
C GLU A 195 28.63 12.01 -39.57
N LYS A 196 28.39 13.17 -40.20
CA LYS A 196 27.19 13.43 -41.04
C LYS A 196 27.00 12.45 -42.20
N GLU A 197 28.06 11.79 -42.65
CA GLU A 197 28.00 10.78 -43.73
C GLU A 197 27.57 9.39 -43.24
N LYS A 198 27.70 9.11 -41.94
CA LYS A 198 27.17 7.88 -41.31
C LYS A 198 25.75 8.15 -40.84
N SER A 199 24.77 7.84 -41.67
CA SER A 199 23.35 7.85 -41.25
C SER A 199 23.00 6.58 -40.47
N GLY A 200 22.27 6.73 -39.37
CA GLY A 200 21.79 5.61 -38.56
C GLY A 200 21.53 6.01 -37.11
N ALA A 201 20.55 5.37 -36.47
CA ALA A 201 20.33 5.51 -35.03
C ALA A 201 21.41 4.75 -34.25
N ALA A 202 21.97 5.37 -33.22
CA ALA A 202 22.91 4.72 -32.31
C ALA A 202 22.22 3.65 -31.45
N LEU A 203 20.93 3.83 -31.18
CA LEU A 203 20.09 2.86 -30.48
C LEU A 203 18.72 2.81 -31.14
N ILE A 204 18.16 1.60 -31.25
CA ILE A 204 16.77 1.34 -31.62
C ILE A 204 16.19 0.44 -30.54
N GLN A 205 15.08 0.86 -29.93
CA GLN A 205 14.37 0.08 -28.93
C GLN A 205 12.86 0.21 -29.10
N THR A 206 12.14 -0.79 -28.57
CA THR A 206 10.68 -0.79 -28.50
C THR A 206 10.25 -0.85 -27.05
N THR A 207 9.34 0.04 -26.64
CA THR A 207 8.69 0.00 -25.32
C THR A 207 7.20 -0.30 -25.48
N GLN A 208 6.69 -1.28 -24.76
CA GLN A 208 5.25 -1.51 -24.67
C GLN A 208 4.61 -0.56 -23.64
N TYR A 209 3.39 -0.12 -23.95
CA TYR A 209 2.55 0.70 -23.07
C TYR A 209 1.06 0.38 -23.28
N ASP A 210 0.24 0.81 -22.34
CA ASP A 210 -1.22 0.74 -22.44
C ASP A 210 -1.87 1.97 -21.82
N SER A 211 -3.17 2.14 -22.06
CA SER A 211 -4.02 3.09 -21.33
C SER A 211 -5.23 2.36 -20.77
N ALA A 212 -5.66 2.73 -19.57
CA ALA A 212 -6.70 1.98 -18.87
C ALA A 212 -7.45 2.81 -17.84
N THR A 213 -8.74 2.51 -17.68
CA THR A 213 -9.48 2.83 -16.45
C THR A 213 -9.31 1.67 -15.48
N LEU A 214 -8.55 1.89 -14.42
CA LEU A 214 -8.24 0.88 -13.40
C LEU A 214 -9.28 0.88 -12.30
N TYR A 215 -9.73 -0.31 -11.92
CA TYR A 215 -10.36 -0.58 -10.64
C TYR A 215 -9.31 -0.98 -9.62
N ARG A 216 -9.31 -0.32 -8.47
CA ARG A 216 -8.40 -0.58 -7.36
C ARG A 216 -9.25 -0.83 -6.12
N TYR A 217 -8.88 -1.85 -5.36
CA TYR A 217 -9.55 -2.22 -4.12
C TYR A 217 -8.54 -2.42 -2.99
N ALA A 218 -8.89 -1.92 -1.82
CA ALA A 218 -8.25 -2.26 -0.57
C ALA A 218 -9.31 -2.35 0.54
N ASN A 219 -9.02 -3.11 1.60
CA ASN A 219 -9.77 -3.03 2.84
C ASN A 219 -8.85 -2.88 4.04
N ILE A 220 -9.41 -2.40 5.14
CA ILE A 220 -8.77 -2.30 6.46
C ILE A 220 -9.62 -3.08 7.46
N ASN A 221 -8.99 -3.93 8.24
CA ASN A 221 -9.53 -4.54 9.44
C ASN A 221 -9.16 -3.65 10.64
N MET A 222 -10.15 -2.94 11.19
CA MET A 222 -9.92 -1.96 12.24
C MET A 222 -9.57 -2.59 13.58
N ALA A 223 -10.07 -3.80 13.90
CA ALA A 223 -9.67 -4.49 15.13
C ALA A 223 -8.16 -4.82 15.12
N GLU A 224 -7.65 -5.33 14.00
CA GLU A 224 -6.22 -5.63 13.85
C GLU A 224 -5.37 -4.36 13.80
N LEU A 225 -5.88 -3.28 13.21
CA LEU A 225 -5.16 -2.01 13.19
C LEU A 225 -5.07 -1.41 14.61
N SER A 226 -6.17 -1.47 15.37
CA SER A 226 -6.26 -0.99 16.75
C SER A 226 -5.42 -1.83 17.70
N TYR A 227 -5.36 -3.16 17.50
CA TYR A 227 -4.42 -4.02 18.22
C TYR A 227 -2.95 -3.61 18.00
N ASN A 228 -2.59 -3.20 16.79
CA ASN A 228 -1.21 -2.87 16.43
C ASN A 228 -0.78 -1.44 16.82
N LEU A 229 -1.69 -0.47 16.81
CA LEU A 229 -1.38 0.96 16.99
C LEU A 229 -2.08 1.60 18.20
N GLY A 230 -3.17 1.01 18.71
CA GLY A 230 -4.12 1.66 19.60
C GLY A 230 -5.25 2.34 18.82
N ASP A 231 -6.40 2.56 19.49
CA ASP A 231 -7.65 3.00 18.85
C ASP A 231 -7.56 4.37 18.15
N GLU A 232 -6.98 5.38 18.81
CA GLU A 232 -6.85 6.73 18.26
C GLU A 232 -5.94 6.74 17.02
N ASP A 233 -4.76 6.14 17.13
CA ASP A 233 -3.78 6.01 16.04
C ASP A 233 -4.30 5.13 14.90
N ALA A 234 -5.17 4.16 15.20
CA ALA A 234 -5.80 3.32 14.17
C ALA A 234 -6.80 4.11 13.33
N ILE A 235 -7.63 4.98 13.94
CA ILE A 235 -8.54 5.85 13.20
C ILE A 235 -7.76 6.82 12.32
N GLU A 236 -6.75 7.51 12.86
CA GLU A 236 -5.91 8.43 12.08
C GLU A 236 -5.16 7.70 10.96
N GLY A 237 -4.61 6.52 11.26
CA GLY A 237 -3.93 5.65 10.31
C GLY A 237 -4.83 5.17 9.17
N ALA A 238 -6.09 4.83 9.47
CA ALA A 238 -7.08 4.44 8.47
C ALA A 238 -7.43 5.60 7.53
N LEU A 239 -7.67 6.80 8.06
CA LEU A 239 -7.94 7.99 7.26
C LEU A 239 -6.76 8.36 6.36
N THR A 240 -5.55 8.32 6.93
CA THR A 240 -4.29 8.52 6.18
C THR A 240 -4.14 7.49 5.07
N PHE A 241 -4.44 6.21 5.35
CA PHE A 241 -4.40 5.17 4.33
C PHE A 241 -5.43 5.38 3.22
N VAL A 242 -6.67 5.78 3.53
CA VAL A 242 -7.71 6.10 2.53
C VAL A 242 -7.23 7.23 1.61
N LYS A 243 -6.73 8.32 2.18
CA LYS A 243 -6.17 9.47 1.45
C LYS A 243 -5.03 9.03 0.52
N ASP A 244 -4.03 8.36 1.07
CA ASP A 244 -2.81 8.04 0.33
C ASP A 244 -2.99 6.89 -0.65
N PHE A 245 -3.88 5.96 -0.35
CA PHE A 245 -4.33 5.00 -1.34
C PHE A 245 -5.00 5.74 -2.50
N ALA A 246 -5.92 6.68 -2.27
CA ALA A 246 -6.54 7.43 -3.35
C ALA A 246 -5.52 8.24 -4.19
N LEU A 247 -4.60 8.97 -3.54
CA LEU A 247 -3.78 9.99 -4.20
C LEU A 247 -2.40 9.55 -4.68
N SER A 248 -1.82 8.47 -4.14
CA SER A 248 -0.49 8.00 -4.54
C SER A 248 -0.49 7.40 -5.96
N MET A 249 0.69 7.23 -6.58
CA MET A 249 0.86 6.55 -7.89
C MET A 249 2.20 5.82 -8.01
N PRO A 250 2.32 4.64 -8.67
CA PRO A 250 3.62 4.04 -8.90
C PRO A 250 4.40 4.88 -9.90
N THR A 251 5.68 5.03 -9.65
CA THR A 251 6.56 5.92 -10.44
C THR A 251 7.18 5.23 -11.66
N GLY A 252 6.63 4.09 -12.09
CA GLY A 252 7.17 3.32 -13.21
C GLY A 252 7.09 4.10 -14.51
N LYS A 253 8.24 4.32 -15.17
CA LYS A 253 8.37 5.08 -16.43
C LYS A 253 7.68 6.46 -16.40
N GLN A 254 7.45 7.02 -15.21
CA GLN A 254 6.71 8.27 -15.02
C GLN A 254 7.35 9.44 -15.77
N ASN A 255 8.68 9.55 -15.76
CA ASN A 255 9.39 10.63 -16.46
C ASN A 255 9.27 10.55 -17.99
N SER A 256 9.03 9.37 -18.54
CA SER A 256 8.87 9.17 -19.99
C SER A 256 7.43 9.38 -20.46
N PHE A 257 6.43 9.14 -19.59
CA PHE A 257 5.01 9.16 -19.96
C PHE A 257 4.17 10.25 -19.27
N ALA A 258 4.72 10.98 -18.30
CA ALA A 258 4.01 12.01 -17.51
C ALA A 258 2.64 11.51 -16.99
N ASN A 259 2.62 10.30 -16.43
CA ASN A 259 1.41 9.51 -16.21
C ASN A 259 0.69 9.75 -14.87
N LYS A 260 1.00 10.84 -14.14
CA LYS A 260 0.36 11.13 -12.84
C LYS A 260 -1.09 11.57 -13.06
N THR A 261 -2.04 10.81 -12.51
CA THR A 261 -3.47 11.16 -12.51
C THR A 261 -4.08 11.09 -11.13
N LEU A 262 -5.28 11.64 -10.98
CA LEU A 262 -6.12 11.51 -9.80
C LEU A 262 -7.27 10.52 -10.06
N PRO A 263 -7.84 9.89 -9.01
CA PRO A 263 -9.06 9.11 -9.14
C PRO A 263 -10.19 9.88 -9.77
N ASN A 264 -10.98 9.20 -10.59
CA ASN A 264 -12.23 9.74 -11.12
C ASN A 264 -13.42 9.48 -10.19
N TYR A 265 -13.33 8.43 -9.38
CA TYR A 265 -14.33 8.04 -8.41
C TYR A 265 -13.67 7.26 -7.26
N LEU A 266 -14.02 7.61 -6.03
CA LEU A 266 -13.62 6.95 -4.80
C LEU A 266 -14.90 6.68 -4.00
N MET A 267 -15.13 5.43 -3.62
CA MET A 267 -16.24 5.01 -2.76
C MET A 267 -15.66 4.24 -1.58
N VAL A 268 -15.95 4.71 -0.37
CA VAL A 268 -15.52 4.08 0.88
C VAL A 268 -16.74 3.60 1.64
N THR A 269 -16.70 2.34 2.07
CA THR A 269 -17.80 1.68 2.77
C THR A 269 -17.29 1.16 4.11
N VAL A 270 -17.97 1.52 5.19
CA VAL A 270 -17.69 1.06 6.56
C VAL A 270 -18.71 0.00 6.95
N ARG A 271 -18.26 -1.20 7.34
CA ARG A 271 -19.11 -2.39 7.56
C ARG A 271 -18.73 -3.11 8.85
N ASP A 272 -19.68 -3.79 9.50
CA ASP A 272 -19.45 -4.59 10.71
C ASP A 272 -19.54 -6.12 10.51
N ASP A 273 -19.62 -6.57 9.26
CA ASP A 273 -19.80 -7.96 8.88
C ASP A 273 -18.54 -8.56 8.21
N THR A 274 -18.23 -8.19 6.96
CA THR A 274 -17.15 -8.76 6.15
C THR A 274 -16.68 -7.78 5.07
N PRO A 275 -15.39 -7.74 4.68
CA PRO A 275 -14.95 -6.89 3.59
C PRO A 275 -15.41 -7.44 2.23
N VAL A 276 -15.88 -6.57 1.33
CA VAL A 276 -16.44 -6.96 0.02
C VAL A 276 -15.70 -6.30 -1.13
N ASN A 277 -15.01 -7.13 -1.92
CA ASN A 277 -14.37 -6.71 -3.17
C ASN A 277 -15.37 -6.78 -4.34
N LEU A 278 -15.64 -5.65 -4.97
CA LEU A 278 -16.63 -5.50 -6.04
C LEU A 278 -16.05 -5.72 -7.44
N VAL A 279 -14.96 -6.49 -7.56
CA VAL A 279 -14.31 -6.79 -8.84
C VAL A 279 -15.24 -7.46 -9.86
N SER A 280 -16.25 -8.21 -9.38
CA SER A 280 -17.29 -8.86 -10.18
C SER A 280 -18.06 -7.88 -11.07
N ALA A 281 -18.14 -6.60 -10.69
CA ALA A 281 -18.68 -5.52 -11.53
C ALA A 281 -18.05 -5.47 -12.93
N PHE A 282 -16.80 -5.93 -13.04
CA PHE A 282 -15.98 -5.86 -14.24
C PHE A 282 -15.66 -7.23 -14.85
N GLU A 283 -16.30 -8.30 -14.36
CA GLU A 283 -16.22 -9.63 -14.97
C GLU A 283 -16.59 -9.52 -16.45
N SER A 284 -17.78 -9.02 -16.74
CA SER A 284 -18.12 -8.59 -18.08
C SER A 284 -17.44 -7.24 -18.38
N PRO A 285 -16.55 -7.13 -19.38
CA PRO A 285 -15.79 -5.91 -19.66
C PRO A 285 -16.70 -4.70 -19.89
N VAL A 286 -16.27 -3.53 -19.41
CA VAL A 286 -16.92 -2.27 -19.73
C VAL A 286 -16.69 -1.96 -21.21
N VAL A 287 -17.75 -1.63 -21.92
CA VAL A 287 -17.71 -1.20 -23.31
C VAL A 287 -18.01 0.30 -23.36
N ALA A 288 -17.21 1.05 -24.10
CA ALA A 288 -17.48 2.45 -24.41
C ALA A 288 -18.11 2.54 -25.81
N LYS A 289 -19.20 3.31 -25.95
CA LYS A 289 -19.76 3.62 -27.26
C LYS A 289 -18.90 4.68 -27.95
N ALA A 290 -19.08 4.83 -29.27
CA ALA A 290 -18.41 5.89 -30.02
C ALA A 290 -18.73 7.26 -29.40
N GLY A 291 -17.69 8.01 -29.03
CA GLY A 291 -17.80 9.32 -28.38
C GLY A 291 -17.90 9.31 -26.85
N GLU A 292 -17.95 8.14 -26.21
CA GLU A 292 -17.98 7.98 -24.75
C GLU A 292 -16.63 7.48 -24.21
N GLY A 293 -16.38 7.69 -22.92
CA GLY A 293 -15.24 7.10 -22.19
C GLY A 293 -15.67 5.94 -21.28
N TYR A 294 -14.71 5.17 -20.77
CA TYR A 294 -15.01 4.01 -19.92
C TYR A 294 -15.49 4.37 -18.50
N VAL A 295 -15.14 5.56 -18.01
CA VAL A 295 -15.26 5.87 -16.57
C VAL A 295 -16.71 5.90 -16.10
N GLU A 296 -17.60 6.58 -16.81
CA GLU A 296 -19.01 6.69 -16.41
C GLU A 296 -19.68 5.31 -16.34
N ASN A 297 -19.47 4.47 -17.36
CA ASN A 297 -19.99 3.11 -17.39
C ASN A 297 -19.34 2.21 -16.34
N SER A 298 -18.08 2.48 -15.97
CA SER A 298 -17.39 1.78 -14.88
C SER A 298 -18.00 2.13 -13.51
N VAL A 299 -18.34 3.41 -13.27
CA VAL A 299 -19.03 3.86 -12.06
C VAL A 299 -20.40 3.19 -11.95
N LYS A 300 -21.21 3.24 -13.02
CA LYS A 300 -22.54 2.60 -13.03
C LYS A 300 -22.47 1.10 -12.73
N LYS A 301 -21.51 0.38 -13.33
CA LYS A 301 -21.32 -1.05 -13.07
C LYS A 301 -20.89 -1.32 -11.63
N LEU A 302 -19.96 -0.53 -11.08
CA LEU A 302 -19.52 -0.66 -9.70
C LEU A 302 -20.66 -0.42 -8.70
N GLU A 303 -21.48 0.60 -8.92
CA GLU A 303 -22.61 0.92 -8.04
C GLU A 303 -23.74 -0.13 -8.12
N ASN A 304 -23.98 -0.69 -9.30
CA ASN A 304 -24.92 -1.79 -9.46
C ASN A 304 -24.42 -3.05 -8.74
N GLU A 305 -23.14 -3.39 -8.89
CA GLU A 305 -22.54 -4.52 -8.16
C GLU A 305 -22.61 -4.30 -6.65
N TYR A 306 -22.39 -3.07 -6.17
CA TYR A 306 -22.58 -2.73 -4.76
C TYR A 306 -24.02 -3.02 -4.31
N LYS A 307 -25.04 -2.62 -5.07
CA LYS A 307 -26.45 -2.89 -4.75
C LYS A 307 -26.77 -4.39 -4.77
N ASP A 308 -26.19 -5.14 -5.70
CA ASP A 308 -26.35 -6.58 -5.80
C ASP A 308 -25.66 -7.31 -4.64
N ALA A 309 -24.48 -6.85 -4.23
CA ALA A 309 -23.74 -7.39 -3.09
C ALA A 309 -24.56 -7.31 -1.79
N LEU A 310 -25.31 -6.22 -1.57
CA LEU A 310 -26.19 -6.03 -0.39
C LEU A 310 -27.29 -7.09 -0.24
N GLN A 311 -27.50 -7.96 -1.24
CA GLN A 311 -28.39 -9.13 -1.11
C GLN A 311 -27.75 -10.27 -0.31
N PHE A 312 -26.42 -10.29 -0.17
CA PHE A 312 -25.65 -11.33 0.51
C PHE A 312 -25.10 -10.91 1.87
N VAL A 313 -25.00 -9.60 2.11
CA VAL A 313 -24.29 -9.01 3.25
C VAL A 313 -25.17 -7.97 3.94
N ASP A 314 -24.83 -7.62 5.17
CA ASP A 314 -25.62 -6.66 5.94
C ASP A 314 -25.45 -5.23 5.39
N GLN A 315 -26.41 -4.35 5.70
CA GLN A 315 -26.30 -2.94 5.32
C GLN A 315 -25.08 -2.32 6.01
N PRO A 316 -24.21 -1.61 5.27
CA PRO A 316 -23.04 -0.98 5.87
C PRO A 316 -23.45 0.15 6.81
N LEU A 317 -22.58 0.44 7.79
CA LEU A 317 -22.76 1.56 8.71
C LEU A 317 -22.71 2.91 7.99
N ALA A 318 -21.86 3.02 6.97
CA ALA A 318 -21.81 4.17 6.09
C ALA A 318 -21.21 3.80 4.73
N THR A 319 -21.67 4.49 3.68
CA THR A 319 -21.05 4.48 2.36
C THR A 319 -20.94 5.93 1.91
N VAL A 320 -19.72 6.38 1.63
CA VAL A 320 -19.45 7.75 1.19
C VAL A 320 -18.65 7.72 -0.10
N ALA A 321 -19.05 8.50 -1.09
CA ALA A 321 -18.38 8.57 -2.38
C ALA A 321 -18.01 10.00 -2.76
N VAL A 322 -16.87 10.16 -3.46
CA VAL A 322 -16.42 11.43 -4.05
C VAL A 322 -15.89 11.16 -5.46
N GLY A 323 -16.20 12.04 -6.40
CA GLY A 323 -15.74 11.84 -7.77
C GLY A 323 -16.35 12.79 -8.77
N LYS A 324 -16.02 12.54 -10.04
CA LYS A 324 -16.50 13.31 -11.20
C LYS A 324 -18.00 13.11 -11.47
N TYR A 325 -18.54 11.95 -11.11
CA TYR A 325 -19.93 11.56 -11.38
C TYR A 325 -20.70 11.52 -10.08
N GLU A 326 -21.96 11.96 -10.11
CA GLU A 326 -22.87 11.84 -8.97
C GLU A 326 -23.10 10.37 -8.63
N THR A 327 -22.97 10.03 -7.35
CA THR A 327 -23.22 8.67 -6.89
C THR A 327 -24.72 8.39 -6.75
N THR A 328 -25.13 7.14 -7.04
CA THR A 328 -26.48 6.64 -6.73
C THR A 328 -26.54 5.76 -5.50
N VAL A 329 -25.44 5.66 -4.74
CA VAL A 329 -25.29 4.81 -3.55
C VAL A 329 -24.66 5.59 -2.41
N GLY A 330 -25.14 5.38 -1.18
CA GLY A 330 -24.59 6.08 -0.02
C GLY A 330 -24.72 7.60 -0.12
N GLU A 331 -23.76 8.30 0.47
CA GLU A 331 -23.69 9.76 0.52
C GLU A 331 -22.61 10.32 -0.42
N GLN A 332 -22.96 11.36 -1.19
CA GLN A 332 -22.01 12.11 -2.00
C GLN A 332 -21.25 13.12 -1.11
N ALA A 333 -19.93 13.01 -1.06
CA ALA A 333 -19.05 14.02 -0.48
C ALA A 333 -18.69 15.10 -1.53
N GLY A 334 -18.53 16.34 -1.06
CA GLY A 334 -18.19 17.49 -1.89
C GLY A 334 -16.72 17.54 -2.31
N ASN A 335 -15.83 16.97 -1.51
CA ASN A 335 -14.40 16.81 -1.81
C ASN A 335 -13.79 15.68 -0.95
N LEU A 336 -12.50 15.40 -1.13
CA LEU A 336 -11.82 14.34 -0.38
C LEU A 336 -11.80 14.60 1.14
N GLN A 337 -11.62 15.84 1.57
CA GLN A 337 -11.62 16.17 3.00
C GLN A 337 -12.99 15.92 3.62
N ASP A 338 -14.08 16.33 2.96
CA ASP A 338 -15.45 16.06 3.39
C ASP A 338 -15.73 14.55 3.50
N LEU A 339 -15.18 13.73 2.59
CA LEU A 339 -15.25 12.29 2.70
C LEU A 339 -14.51 11.77 3.94
N LEU A 340 -13.29 12.25 4.20
CA LEU A 340 -12.49 11.84 5.35
C LEU A 340 -13.13 12.25 6.68
N ASP A 341 -13.70 13.46 6.77
CA ASP A 341 -14.38 13.96 7.96
C ASP A 341 -15.60 13.08 8.30
N LYS A 342 -16.41 12.73 7.29
CA LYS A 342 -17.55 11.80 7.46
C LYS A 342 -17.10 10.41 7.90
N LEU A 343 -16.01 9.90 7.32
CA LEU A 343 -15.44 8.62 7.76
C LEU A 343 -14.95 8.69 9.20
N GLN A 344 -14.29 9.78 9.60
CA GLN A 344 -13.81 9.96 10.96
C GLN A 344 -14.96 9.89 11.97
N ASP A 345 -16.07 10.57 11.68
CA ASP A 345 -17.26 10.58 12.54
C ASP A 345 -17.87 9.18 12.69
N VAL A 346 -17.92 8.40 11.60
CA VAL A 346 -18.45 7.03 11.63
C VAL A 346 -17.51 6.11 12.39
N LEU A 347 -16.20 6.19 12.14
CA LEU A 347 -15.20 5.36 12.81
C LEU A 347 -15.15 5.62 14.32
N LYS A 348 -15.17 6.89 14.76
CA LYS A 348 -15.20 7.23 16.19
C LYS A 348 -16.42 6.64 16.88
N LYS A 349 -17.61 6.81 16.30
CA LYS A 349 -18.85 6.24 16.85
C LYS A 349 -18.84 4.72 16.87
N ALA A 350 -18.21 4.07 15.89
CA ALA A 350 -18.11 2.62 15.85
C ALA A 350 -17.12 2.09 16.90
N VAL A 351 -15.95 2.71 17.04
CA VAL A 351 -14.92 2.27 18.01
C VAL A 351 -15.32 2.57 19.46
N GLU A 352 -16.08 3.65 19.72
CA GLU A 352 -16.63 3.95 21.05
C GLU A 352 -17.72 2.96 21.52
N ASN A 353 -18.33 2.20 20.60
CA ASN A 353 -19.31 1.18 20.97
C ASN A 353 -18.60 -0.11 21.43
N GLU A 354 -18.79 -0.49 22.70
CA GLU A 354 -18.15 -1.66 23.36
C GLU A 354 -18.38 -3.02 22.65
N ASP A 355 -19.29 -3.08 21.68
CA ASP A 355 -19.57 -4.27 20.87
C ASP A 355 -18.45 -4.63 19.86
N PHE A 356 -17.53 -3.70 19.57
CA PHE A 356 -16.46 -3.86 18.58
C PHE A 356 -15.07 -4.12 19.21
N ASN A 357 -14.95 -4.00 20.53
CA ASN A 357 -13.67 -4.02 21.26
C ASN A 357 -13.40 -5.32 22.03
N ASN A 358 -14.22 -6.37 21.85
CA ASN A 358 -14.10 -7.66 22.53
C ASN A 358 -13.88 -8.83 21.57
#